data_AF-F2UTE3-F1
#
_entry.id   AF-F2UTE3-F1
#
_cell.length_a   1.000
_cell.length_b   1.000
_cell.length_c   1.000
_cell.angle_alpha   90.00
_cell.angle_beta   90.00
_cell.angle_gamma   90.00
#
_symmetry.space_group_name_H-M   'P 1'
#
loop_
_entity.id
_entity.type
_entity.pdbx_description
1 polymer ?
#
loop_
_entity_poly.entity_id
_entity_poly.type
_entity_poly.pdbx_seq_one_letter_code
_entity_poly.pdbx_strand_id
1 'polypeptide(L)'
;MQMSGISEHVIYDVKQRVTLRAKASAIVPVQEYAITGKRVVVYDRKINEVNAMRAFHIENTTDDVLCNGTVSILEGGRFAGQVEFAPMLPKDDQIIRYGLDTSVSVTATVGKKDEAISDMKLATVPSGLRKTETVRGLEITYLCRRETTYTLKNNSTEALPKTVYVDHTASNADNGYSVITTDNCVKASTGFSRFAFHLKPQEEVVFKVQEEATYSRTIRHGFDKYIASNDTQFYKEKHLLTDAMVQRLLEVRGIGTIEDAVDVSAAARCSPSEPLDKFDKQLDKVVADVPASLKDTAQACFSAELRDGLRNMTYGMTSSDWFLPAHSTTSAMASFTSLCTSTSPWCIISSPPTTFGLRSNPRDPQSTNIPRVRI
;
A
#
# COMPACT_ATOMS: atom_id res chain seq x y z
N MET A 1 -0.19 -12.14 24.14
CA MET A 1 0.07 -13.58 23.90
C MET A 1 1.57 -13.76 23.86
N GLN A 2 2.10 -14.51 24.82
CA GLN A 2 3.53 -14.76 24.97
C GLN A 2 3.95 -15.77 23.89
N MET A 3 4.99 -15.49 23.11
CA MET A 3 5.48 -16.35 22.02
C MET A 3 6.22 -17.60 22.54
N SER A 4 5.68 -18.29 23.56
CA SER A 4 6.28 -19.51 24.07
C SER A 4 6.10 -20.64 23.05
N GLY A 5 7.19 -21.20 22.54
CA GLY A 5 7.17 -22.40 21.68
C GLY A 5 7.74 -22.25 20.26
N ILE A 6 8.00 -21.03 19.76
CA ILE A 6 8.60 -20.82 18.43
C ILE A 6 10.11 -20.52 18.52
N SER A 7 10.56 -19.88 19.60
CA SER A 7 11.96 -19.52 19.85
C SER A 7 12.57 -20.13 21.11
N GLU A 8 11.83 -20.99 21.81
CA GLU A 8 12.21 -21.58 23.09
C GLU A 8 12.26 -23.10 23.01
N HIS A 9 13.03 -23.74 23.89
CA HIS A 9 13.06 -25.20 23.98
C HIS A 9 11.70 -25.75 24.39
N VAL A 10 11.11 -26.61 23.56
CA VAL A 10 9.91 -27.37 23.91
C VAL A 10 10.34 -28.63 24.67
N ILE A 11 9.85 -28.77 25.90
CA ILE A 11 10.14 -29.90 26.79
C ILE A 11 8.92 -30.82 26.81
N TYR A 12 9.14 -32.12 26.61
CA TYR A 12 8.11 -33.14 26.72
C TYR A 12 8.41 -34.09 27.85
N ASP A 13 7.41 -34.33 28.70
CA ASP A 13 7.49 -35.33 29.76
C ASP A 13 7.04 -36.70 29.24
N VAL A 14 7.98 -37.65 29.19
CA VAL A 14 7.66 -39.04 28.88
C VAL A 14 7.01 -39.69 30.11
N LYS A 15 5.70 -39.93 30.02
CA LYS A 15 4.91 -40.46 31.16
C LYS A 15 5.34 -41.87 31.61
N GLN A 16 5.85 -42.68 30.69
CA GLN A 16 6.25 -44.06 30.99
C GLN A 16 7.74 -44.15 31.33
N ARG A 17 8.07 -44.87 32.41
CA ARG A 17 9.46 -45.17 32.73
C ARG A 17 10.04 -46.16 31.72
N VAL A 18 11.19 -45.81 31.16
CA VAL A 18 11.92 -46.66 30.20
C VAL A 18 13.20 -47.17 30.85
N THR A 19 13.47 -48.47 30.73
CA THR A 19 14.74 -49.09 31.17
C THR A 19 15.57 -49.45 29.94
N LEU A 20 16.80 -48.96 29.89
CA LEU A 20 17.77 -49.21 28.80
C LEU A 20 19.03 -49.82 29.38
N ARG A 21 19.48 -50.95 28.81
CA ARG A 21 20.76 -51.57 29.19
C ARG A 21 21.93 -50.76 28.64
N ALA A 22 23.10 -50.89 29.26
CA ALA A 22 24.31 -50.29 28.75
C ALA A 22 24.56 -50.69 27.28
N LYS A 23 24.86 -49.71 26.42
CA LYS A 23 25.09 -49.86 24.97
C LYS A 23 23.89 -50.32 24.15
N ALA A 24 22.67 -50.22 24.67
CA ALA A 24 21.44 -50.43 23.90
C ALA A 24 20.84 -49.09 23.42
N SER A 25 20.09 -49.12 22.32
CA SER A 25 19.24 -48.03 21.84
C SER A 25 17.77 -48.42 21.90
N ALA A 26 16.88 -47.44 22.07
CA ALA A 26 15.44 -47.62 21.97
C ALA A 26 14.80 -46.40 21.29
N ILE A 27 13.70 -46.64 20.59
CA ILE A 27 12.76 -45.58 20.24
C ILE A 27 11.72 -45.51 21.33
N VAL A 28 11.58 -44.33 21.92
CA VAL A 28 10.63 -44.07 22.99
C VAL A 28 9.54 -43.19 22.43
N PRO A 29 8.29 -43.67 22.33
CA PRO A 29 7.18 -42.79 21.99
C PRO A 29 7.02 -41.77 23.10
N VAL A 30 7.09 -40.48 22.74
CA VAL A 30 7.00 -39.40 23.71
C VAL A 30 5.56 -39.20 24.15
N GLN A 31 4.66 -39.02 23.18
CA GLN A 31 3.23 -39.03 23.41
C GLN A 31 2.45 -39.47 22.17
N GLU A 32 1.22 -39.93 22.40
CA GLU A 32 0.19 -40.19 21.40
C GLU A 32 -1.03 -39.33 21.73
N TYR A 33 -1.51 -38.58 20.74
CA TYR A 33 -2.68 -37.71 20.89
C TYR A 33 -3.76 -38.12 19.89
N ALA A 34 -5.00 -38.18 20.38
CA ALA A 34 -6.17 -38.20 19.50
C ALA A 34 -6.58 -36.74 19.21
N ILE A 35 -6.25 -36.26 18.01
CA ILE A 35 -6.56 -34.91 17.53
C ILE A 35 -7.64 -34.96 16.45
N THR A 36 -8.51 -33.96 16.45
CA THR A 36 -9.58 -33.85 15.43
C THR A 36 -9.00 -33.27 14.14
N GLY A 37 -9.34 -33.86 13.01
CA GLY A 37 -8.90 -33.40 11.70
C GLY A 37 -9.95 -33.66 10.61
N LYS A 38 -9.94 -32.82 9.59
CA LYS A 38 -10.81 -32.93 8.42
C LYS A 38 -9.98 -33.34 7.21
N ARG A 39 -10.46 -34.34 6.47
CA ARG A 39 -9.95 -34.64 5.13
C ARG A 39 -10.43 -33.56 4.18
N VAL A 40 -9.49 -32.87 3.55
CA VAL A 40 -9.78 -31.78 2.63
C VAL A 40 -8.95 -31.93 1.36
N VAL A 41 -9.44 -31.37 0.27
CA VAL A 41 -8.72 -31.24 -0.98
C VAL A 41 -8.45 -29.77 -1.18
N VAL A 42 -7.19 -29.37 -1.31
CA VAL A 42 -6.78 -27.96 -1.36
C VAL A 42 -6.23 -27.66 -2.74
N TYR A 43 -6.89 -26.74 -3.43
CA TYR A 43 -6.40 -26.18 -4.68
C TYR A 43 -5.72 -24.84 -4.38
N ASP A 44 -4.46 -24.74 -4.76
CA ASP A 44 -3.73 -23.47 -4.82
C ASP A 44 -3.05 -23.41 -6.19
N ARG A 45 -3.45 -22.43 -7.00
CA ARG A 45 -2.92 -22.25 -8.35
C ARG A 45 -1.40 -22.06 -8.35
N LYS A 46 -0.82 -21.48 -7.29
CA LYS A 46 0.64 -21.27 -7.19
C LYS A 46 1.41 -22.59 -7.01
N ILE A 47 0.80 -23.56 -6.33
CA ILE A 47 1.41 -24.86 -6.07
C ILE A 47 1.24 -25.75 -7.30
N ASN A 48 0.02 -25.82 -7.85
CA ASN A 48 -0.27 -26.59 -9.05
C ASN A 48 -1.50 -25.98 -9.75
N GLU A 49 -1.34 -25.60 -11.02
CA GLU A 49 -2.42 -24.95 -11.76
C GLU A 49 -3.59 -25.89 -12.10
N VAL A 50 -3.32 -27.21 -12.18
CA VAL A 50 -4.27 -28.20 -12.71
C VAL A 50 -4.87 -29.06 -11.61
N ASN A 51 -4.02 -29.58 -10.73
CA ASN A 51 -4.42 -30.60 -9.76
C ASN A 51 -4.50 -30.03 -8.35
N ALA A 52 -5.57 -30.38 -7.64
CA ALA A 52 -5.66 -30.10 -6.22
C ALA A 52 -4.81 -31.10 -5.40
N MET A 53 -4.51 -30.76 -4.16
CA MET A 53 -3.72 -31.57 -3.24
C MET A 53 -4.63 -32.20 -2.18
N ARG A 54 -4.47 -33.49 -1.92
CA ARG A 54 -5.01 -34.13 -0.72
C ARG A 54 -4.32 -33.55 0.51
N ALA A 55 -5.11 -33.22 1.50
CA ALA A 55 -4.62 -32.69 2.75
C ALA A 55 -5.47 -33.08 3.94
N PHE A 56 -4.87 -32.96 5.12
CA PHE A 56 -5.59 -32.93 6.39
C PHE A 56 -5.56 -31.51 6.92
N HIS A 57 -6.73 -30.96 7.21
CA HIS A 57 -6.85 -29.77 8.02
C HIS A 57 -6.98 -30.23 9.47
N ILE A 58 -5.93 -30.00 10.25
CA ILE A 58 -5.87 -30.39 11.67
C ILE A 58 -5.83 -29.15 12.56
N GLU A 59 -6.35 -29.29 13.76
CA GLU A 59 -6.29 -28.28 14.81
C GLU A 59 -5.61 -28.88 16.03
N ASN A 60 -4.70 -28.13 16.66
CA ASN A 60 -4.08 -28.56 17.90
C ASN A 60 -5.05 -28.40 19.07
N THR A 61 -5.82 -29.44 19.35
CA THR A 61 -6.73 -29.47 20.52
C THR A 61 -6.02 -29.87 21.82
N THR A 62 -4.69 -30.03 21.81
CA THR A 62 -3.89 -30.39 22.99
C THR A 62 -3.31 -29.14 23.65
N ASP A 63 -2.89 -29.28 24.91
CA ASP A 63 -2.20 -28.20 25.64
C ASP A 63 -0.69 -28.17 25.33
N ASP A 64 -0.19 -29.15 24.58
CA ASP A 64 1.22 -29.29 24.23
C ASP A 64 1.49 -28.70 22.84
N VAL A 65 2.69 -28.15 22.66
CA VAL A 65 3.17 -27.75 21.33
C VAL A 65 3.45 -29.01 20.53
N LEU A 66 2.93 -29.14 19.30
CA LEU A 66 3.34 -30.20 18.39
C LEU A 66 4.63 -29.78 17.68
N CYS A 67 5.72 -30.50 17.93
CA CYS A 67 7.05 -30.14 17.44
C CYS A 67 7.16 -30.16 15.92
N ASN A 68 8.05 -29.32 15.40
CA ASN A 68 8.45 -29.35 14.00
C ASN A 68 9.27 -30.62 13.68
N GLY A 69 9.23 -31.03 12.41
CA GLY A 69 9.98 -32.18 11.92
C GLY A 69 9.24 -32.85 10.78
N THR A 70 9.58 -34.09 10.49
CA THR A 70 8.93 -34.83 9.41
C THR A 70 7.89 -35.80 9.98
N VAL A 71 6.68 -35.78 9.44
CA VAL A 71 5.57 -36.67 9.85
C VAL A 71 5.27 -37.70 8.77
N SER A 72 5.03 -38.94 9.19
CA SER A 72 4.56 -40.02 8.31
C SER A 72 3.04 -40.12 8.39
N ILE A 73 2.38 -40.14 7.24
CA ILE A 73 0.92 -40.18 7.14
C ILE A 73 0.50 -41.61 6.81
N LEU A 74 -0.33 -42.17 7.69
CA LEU A 74 -0.93 -43.47 7.53
C LEU A 74 -2.43 -43.32 7.31
N GLU A 75 -2.94 -43.85 6.21
CA GLU A 75 -4.36 -43.87 5.87
C GLU A 75 -4.88 -45.31 5.91
N GLY A 76 -5.78 -45.62 6.84
CA GLY A 76 -6.31 -46.99 7.01
C GLY A 76 -5.20 -48.02 7.29
N GLY A 77 -4.16 -47.63 8.03
CA GLY A 77 -2.99 -48.46 8.32
C GLY A 77 -1.98 -48.58 7.16
N ARG A 78 -2.17 -47.89 6.04
CA ARG A 78 -1.26 -47.89 4.89
C ARG A 78 -0.48 -46.60 4.79
N PHE A 79 0.79 -46.68 4.44
CA PHE A 79 1.61 -45.50 4.19
C PHE A 79 1.08 -44.71 2.99
N ALA A 80 0.70 -43.45 3.23
CA ALA A 80 0.16 -42.54 2.23
C ALA A 80 1.20 -41.49 1.78
N GLY A 81 2.14 -41.13 2.67
CA GLY A 81 3.18 -40.17 2.36
C GLY A 81 3.96 -39.72 3.60
N GLN A 82 4.97 -38.90 3.37
CA GLN A 82 5.78 -38.28 4.40
C GLN A 82 5.96 -36.81 4.05
N VAL A 83 5.81 -35.92 5.03
CA VAL A 83 5.77 -34.47 4.82
C VAL A 83 6.45 -33.73 5.95
N GLU A 84 6.98 -32.55 5.65
CA GLU A 84 7.48 -31.64 6.67
C GLU A 84 6.32 -31.01 7.44
N PHE A 85 6.50 -30.89 8.74
CA PHE A 85 5.53 -30.38 9.70
C PHE A 85 6.15 -29.19 10.43
N ALA A 86 5.40 -28.09 10.41
CA ALA A 86 5.76 -26.87 11.14
C ALA A 86 5.30 -27.01 12.58
N PRO A 87 5.96 -26.34 13.56
CA PRO A 87 5.53 -26.46 14.94
C PRO A 87 4.14 -25.83 15.10
N MET A 88 3.23 -26.52 15.78
CA MET A 88 1.85 -26.09 15.96
C MET A 88 1.58 -25.83 17.44
N LEU A 89 1.31 -24.57 17.79
CA LEU A 89 0.99 -24.17 19.16
C LEU A 89 -0.40 -24.70 19.56
N PRO A 90 -0.72 -24.76 20.88
CA PRO A 90 -2.08 -25.05 21.32
C PRO A 90 -3.10 -24.13 20.66
N LYS A 91 -4.19 -24.71 20.16
CA LYS A 91 -5.30 -24.03 19.44
C LYS A 91 -4.94 -23.47 18.06
N ASP A 92 -3.76 -23.77 17.53
CA ASP A 92 -3.38 -23.41 16.16
C ASP A 92 -3.93 -24.42 15.14
N ASP A 93 -4.10 -23.99 13.89
CA ASP A 93 -4.64 -24.78 12.79
C ASP A 93 -3.66 -24.89 11.63
N GLN A 94 -3.49 -26.10 11.07
CA GLN A 94 -2.61 -26.30 9.93
C GLN A 94 -3.20 -27.24 8.89
N ILE A 95 -2.90 -26.94 7.63
CA ILE A 95 -3.15 -27.82 6.50
C ILE A 95 -1.88 -28.59 6.14
N ILE A 96 -1.96 -29.91 6.25
CA ILE A 96 -0.90 -30.84 5.89
C ILE A 96 -1.22 -31.45 4.53
N ARG A 97 -0.54 -30.98 3.47
CA ARG A 97 -0.71 -31.47 2.09
C ARG A 97 0.23 -32.65 1.86
N TYR A 98 -0.28 -33.79 1.38
CA TYR A 98 0.50 -35.03 1.32
C TYR A 98 0.49 -35.76 -0.02
N GLY A 99 -0.37 -35.36 -0.96
CA GLY A 99 -0.38 -35.97 -2.28
C GLY A 99 -1.27 -35.22 -3.25
N LEU A 100 -1.13 -35.51 -4.54
CA LEU A 100 -2.03 -35.00 -5.56
C LEU A 100 -3.39 -35.72 -5.48
N ASP A 101 -4.46 -34.98 -5.70
CA ASP A 101 -5.79 -35.54 -5.90
C ASP A 101 -6.19 -35.45 -7.37
N THR A 102 -6.60 -36.58 -7.95
CA THR A 102 -7.09 -36.67 -9.33
C THR A 102 -8.61 -36.70 -9.43
N SER A 103 -9.31 -36.71 -8.28
CA SER A 103 -10.75 -36.82 -8.26
C SER A 103 -11.45 -35.46 -8.31
N VAL A 104 -10.82 -34.39 -7.83
CA VAL A 104 -11.32 -33.03 -7.95
C VAL A 104 -10.57 -32.31 -9.05
N SER A 105 -11.28 -31.84 -10.07
CA SER A 105 -10.73 -30.96 -11.09
C SER A 105 -11.11 -29.52 -10.80
N VAL A 106 -10.13 -28.62 -10.89
CA VAL A 106 -10.34 -27.19 -10.72
C VAL A 106 -9.78 -26.47 -11.93
N THR A 107 -10.58 -25.62 -12.56
CA THR A 107 -10.12 -24.69 -13.58
C THR A 107 -10.27 -23.27 -13.08
N ALA A 108 -9.26 -22.43 -13.33
CA ALA A 108 -9.24 -21.04 -12.93
C ALA A 108 -9.06 -20.15 -14.16
N THR A 109 -10.07 -19.36 -14.49
CA THR A 109 -10.03 -18.42 -15.61
C THR A 109 -10.03 -17.00 -15.06
N VAL A 110 -9.00 -16.25 -15.41
CA VAL A 110 -8.90 -14.83 -15.04
C VAL A 110 -9.70 -14.04 -16.07
N GLY A 111 -10.70 -13.32 -15.60
CA GLY A 111 -11.49 -12.38 -16.39
C GLY A 111 -10.68 -11.15 -16.81
N LYS A 112 -11.30 -10.30 -17.62
CA LYS A 112 -10.68 -9.03 -18.00
C LYS A 112 -10.57 -8.13 -16.78
N LYS A 113 -9.48 -7.36 -16.73
CA LYS A 113 -9.34 -6.23 -15.82
C LYS A 113 -10.34 -5.15 -16.25
N ASP A 114 -11.20 -4.75 -15.33
CA ASP A 114 -12.04 -3.57 -15.47
C ASP A 114 -11.35 -2.41 -14.75
N GLU A 115 -11.34 -1.25 -15.38
CA GLU A 115 -10.60 -0.08 -14.89
C GLU A 115 -11.46 1.15 -15.07
N ALA A 116 -11.74 1.82 -13.96
CA ALA A 116 -12.51 3.05 -13.92
C ALA A 116 -11.71 4.15 -13.22
N ILE A 117 -11.90 5.39 -13.66
CA ILE A 117 -11.36 6.55 -12.95
C ILE A 117 -12.21 6.74 -11.70
N SER A 118 -11.60 6.67 -10.51
CA SER A 118 -12.27 6.91 -9.24
C SER A 118 -12.13 8.35 -8.76
N ASP A 119 -10.97 8.96 -9.02
CA ASP A 119 -10.67 10.32 -8.56
C ASP A 119 -9.67 11.01 -9.49
N MET A 120 -9.73 12.34 -9.55
CA MET A 120 -8.81 13.19 -10.32
C MET A 120 -8.42 14.41 -9.50
N LYS A 121 -7.12 14.66 -9.37
CA LYS A 121 -6.55 15.80 -8.64
C LYS A 121 -5.51 16.52 -9.46
N LEU A 122 -5.36 17.81 -9.23
CA LEU A 122 -4.25 18.57 -9.81
C LEU A 122 -2.95 18.13 -9.15
N ALA A 123 -1.96 17.72 -9.95
CA ALA A 123 -0.63 17.41 -9.46
C ALA A 123 0.14 18.73 -9.30
N THR A 124 0.30 19.16 -8.05
CA THR A 124 1.08 20.35 -7.70
C THR A 124 2.50 19.99 -7.32
N VAL A 125 3.45 20.87 -7.64
CA VAL A 125 4.81 20.81 -7.10
C VAL A 125 5.14 22.16 -6.48
N PRO A 126 5.91 22.18 -5.38
CA PRO A 126 6.47 23.42 -4.86
C PRO A 126 7.41 24.06 -5.90
N SER A 127 7.27 25.35 -6.13
CA SER A 127 8.09 26.14 -7.05
C SER A 127 8.54 27.46 -6.41
N GLY A 128 9.68 27.98 -6.86
CA GLY A 128 10.24 29.25 -6.40
C GLY A 128 10.81 29.25 -4.98
N LEU A 129 11.39 30.38 -4.57
CA LEU A 129 11.94 30.57 -3.21
C LEU A 129 10.85 30.54 -2.12
N ARG A 130 9.61 30.89 -2.47
CA ARG A 130 8.45 30.96 -1.57
C ARG A 130 7.67 29.63 -1.47
N LYS A 131 8.10 28.58 -2.18
CA LYS A 131 7.45 27.25 -2.22
C LYS A 131 5.97 27.31 -2.61
N THR A 132 5.60 28.18 -3.54
CA THR A 132 4.22 28.21 -4.02
C THR A 132 3.90 26.99 -4.85
N GLU A 133 2.69 26.49 -4.70
CA GLU A 133 2.21 25.35 -5.47
C GLU A 133 2.12 25.77 -6.94
N THR A 134 2.79 25.07 -7.83
CA THR A 134 2.57 25.18 -9.27
C THR A 134 1.96 23.89 -9.76
N VAL A 135 0.81 23.98 -10.44
CA VAL A 135 0.22 22.82 -11.10
C VAL A 135 1.14 22.38 -12.23
N ARG A 136 1.54 21.11 -12.27
CA ARG A 136 2.41 20.52 -13.30
C ARG A 136 1.80 19.32 -14.01
N GLY A 137 0.57 18.97 -13.66
CA GLY A 137 -0.10 17.84 -14.27
C GLY A 137 -1.43 17.53 -13.61
N LEU A 138 -1.95 16.37 -14.01
CA LEU A 138 -3.14 15.76 -13.43
C LEU A 138 -2.78 14.41 -12.83
N GLU A 139 -3.10 14.20 -11.57
CA GLU A 139 -3.06 12.90 -10.92
C GLU A 139 -4.43 12.23 -11.06
N ILE A 140 -4.45 11.09 -11.74
CA ILE A 140 -5.66 10.28 -11.93
C ILE A 140 -5.52 9.04 -11.07
N THR A 141 -6.52 8.81 -10.21
CA THR A 141 -6.62 7.59 -9.43
C THR A 141 -7.60 6.65 -10.12
N TYR A 142 -7.14 5.42 -10.34
CA TYR A 142 -7.90 4.37 -10.99
C TYR A 142 -8.33 3.34 -9.96
N LEU A 143 -9.61 2.96 -10.03
CA LEU A 143 -10.14 1.79 -9.38
C LEU A 143 -10.10 0.63 -10.36
N CYS A 144 -9.36 -0.41 -10.01
CA CYS A 144 -9.22 -1.61 -10.82
C CYS A 144 -9.95 -2.76 -10.17
N ARG A 145 -10.81 -3.41 -10.95
CA ARG A 145 -11.50 -4.63 -10.55
C ARG A 145 -11.06 -5.79 -11.42
N ARG A 146 -10.89 -6.93 -10.78
CA ARG A 146 -10.50 -8.17 -11.43
C ARG A 146 -11.36 -9.30 -10.90
N GLU A 147 -11.79 -10.17 -11.81
CA GLU A 147 -12.58 -11.35 -11.45
C GLU A 147 -11.81 -12.61 -11.86
N THR A 148 -11.67 -13.56 -10.94
CA THR A 148 -11.17 -14.90 -11.23
C THR A 148 -12.32 -15.89 -11.03
N THR A 149 -12.70 -16.58 -12.12
CA THR A 149 -13.74 -17.61 -12.09
C THR A 149 -13.10 -18.98 -11.89
N TYR A 150 -13.54 -19.67 -10.84
CA TYR A 150 -13.19 -21.05 -10.53
C TYR A 150 -14.34 -21.98 -10.90
N THR A 151 -14.05 -23.04 -11.65
CA THR A 151 -14.98 -24.16 -11.83
C THR A 151 -14.43 -25.36 -11.08
N LEU A 152 -15.15 -25.80 -10.06
CA LEU A 152 -14.81 -26.91 -9.19
C LEU A 152 -15.70 -28.10 -9.54
N LYS A 153 -15.11 -29.27 -9.80
CA LYS A 153 -15.87 -30.48 -10.09
C LYS A 153 -15.33 -31.68 -9.33
N ASN A 154 -16.21 -32.39 -8.64
CA ASN A 154 -15.90 -33.67 -8.02
C ASN A 154 -16.19 -34.80 -9.00
N ASN A 155 -15.17 -35.34 -9.65
CA ASN A 155 -15.27 -36.45 -10.60
C ASN A 155 -15.37 -37.82 -9.92
N SER A 156 -15.34 -37.90 -8.58
CA SER A 156 -15.52 -39.16 -7.86
C SER A 156 -16.96 -39.66 -7.95
N THR A 157 -17.12 -40.98 -8.01
CA THR A 157 -18.41 -41.68 -7.86
C THR A 157 -18.63 -42.18 -6.44
N GLU A 158 -17.64 -42.02 -5.55
CA GLU A 158 -17.76 -42.36 -4.13
C GLU A 158 -18.89 -41.56 -3.49
N ALA A 159 -19.73 -42.20 -2.67
CA ALA A 159 -20.90 -41.54 -2.08
C ALA A 159 -20.57 -40.37 -1.12
N LEU A 160 -19.34 -40.31 -0.60
CA LEU A 160 -18.95 -39.30 0.38
C LEU A 160 -18.63 -37.96 -0.32
N PRO A 161 -19.20 -36.84 0.17
CA PRO A 161 -18.87 -35.53 -0.35
C PRO A 161 -17.40 -35.16 -0.02
N LYS A 162 -16.77 -34.38 -0.90
CA LYS A 162 -15.42 -33.87 -0.70
C LYS A 162 -15.46 -32.43 -0.22
N THR A 163 -14.71 -32.15 0.84
CA THR A 163 -14.47 -30.77 1.29
C THR A 163 -13.32 -30.21 0.47
N VAL A 164 -13.59 -29.18 -0.32
CA VAL A 164 -12.61 -28.54 -1.21
C VAL A 164 -12.31 -27.15 -0.70
N TYR A 165 -11.03 -26.83 -0.55
CA TYR A 165 -10.54 -25.48 -0.27
C TYR A 165 -9.91 -24.90 -1.52
N VAL A 166 -10.28 -23.66 -1.84
CA VAL A 166 -9.66 -22.86 -2.89
C VAL A 166 -8.85 -21.76 -2.22
N ASP A 167 -7.53 -21.90 -2.27
CA ASP A 167 -6.57 -20.90 -1.84
C ASP A 167 -6.36 -19.91 -2.99
N HIS A 168 -6.89 -18.70 -2.81
CA HIS A 168 -6.74 -17.61 -3.76
C HIS A 168 -5.77 -16.58 -3.20
N THR A 169 -4.73 -16.25 -3.98
CA THR A 169 -3.91 -15.07 -3.72
C THR A 169 -4.28 -14.00 -4.74
N ALA A 170 -4.60 -12.81 -4.24
CA ALA A 170 -4.85 -11.65 -5.07
C ALA A 170 -3.61 -11.27 -5.89
N SER A 171 -3.83 -10.56 -7.00
CA SER A 171 -2.76 -10.09 -7.86
C SER A 171 -1.88 -9.03 -7.19
N ASN A 172 -0.56 -9.10 -7.38
CA ASN A 172 0.38 -8.08 -6.91
C ASN A 172 0.52 -6.87 -7.86
N ALA A 173 -0.25 -6.82 -8.95
CA ALA A 173 -0.24 -5.70 -9.89
C ALA A 173 -0.89 -4.45 -9.26
N ASP A 174 -0.66 -3.27 -9.86
CA ASP A 174 -1.36 -2.02 -9.52
C ASP A 174 -1.35 -1.66 -8.01
N ASN A 175 -0.20 -1.83 -7.35
CA ASN A 175 0.00 -1.61 -5.91
C ASN A 175 -0.66 -2.65 -4.98
N GLY A 176 -1.06 -3.79 -5.53
CA GLY A 176 -1.60 -4.94 -4.78
C GLY A 176 -3.12 -4.93 -4.73
N TYR A 177 -3.72 -6.02 -5.19
CA TYR A 177 -5.16 -6.25 -5.10
C TYR A 177 -5.52 -6.83 -3.73
N SER A 178 -6.72 -6.49 -3.30
CA SER A 178 -7.38 -7.05 -2.12
C SER A 178 -8.59 -7.88 -2.54
N VAL A 179 -8.79 -9.02 -1.89
CA VAL A 179 -9.95 -9.88 -2.16
C VAL A 179 -11.18 -9.30 -1.48
N ILE A 180 -12.21 -8.98 -2.27
CA ILE A 180 -13.47 -8.41 -1.74
C ILE A 180 -14.55 -9.48 -1.54
N THR A 181 -14.44 -10.63 -2.20
CA THR A 181 -15.41 -11.72 -2.07
C THR A 181 -15.35 -12.35 -0.68
N THR A 182 -16.48 -12.33 0.02
CA THR A 182 -16.65 -12.94 1.35
C THR A 182 -17.39 -14.27 1.34
N ASP A 183 -18.09 -14.58 0.25
CA ASP A 183 -18.88 -15.81 0.12
C ASP A 183 -18.00 -17.05 0.26
N ASN A 184 -18.44 -18.01 1.07
CA ASN A 184 -17.70 -19.24 1.38
C ASN A 184 -16.28 -19.02 1.97
N CYS A 185 -15.94 -17.81 2.40
CA CYS A 185 -14.61 -17.50 2.93
C CYS A 185 -14.48 -18.05 4.37
N VAL A 186 -13.44 -18.85 4.59
CA VAL A 186 -13.13 -19.44 5.91
C VAL A 186 -11.86 -18.85 6.54
N LYS A 187 -10.98 -18.25 5.73
CA LYS A 187 -9.75 -17.59 6.21
C LYS A 187 -9.43 -16.46 5.24
N ALA A 188 -9.24 -15.24 5.74
CA ALA A 188 -8.93 -14.07 4.93
C ALA A 188 -7.77 -13.26 5.52
N SER A 189 -6.97 -12.69 4.64
CA SER A 189 -6.00 -11.62 4.91
C SER A 189 -5.97 -10.69 3.69
N THR A 190 -5.24 -9.58 3.76
CA THR A 190 -5.31 -8.49 2.76
C THR A 190 -5.14 -8.96 1.31
N GLY A 191 -4.29 -9.95 1.04
CA GLY A 191 -4.04 -10.48 -0.31
C GLY A 191 -4.28 -11.98 -0.46
N PHE A 192 -4.89 -12.63 0.53
CA PHE A 192 -5.14 -14.07 0.51
C PHE A 192 -6.52 -14.38 1.06
N SER A 193 -7.22 -15.30 0.43
CA SER A 193 -8.48 -15.83 0.95
C SER A 193 -8.60 -17.31 0.64
N ARG A 194 -9.10 -18.08 1.62
CA ARG A 194 -9.44 -19.49 1.48
C ARG A 194 -10.95 -19.62 1.46
N PHE A 195 -11.45 -20.23 0.40
CA PHE A 195 -12.87 -20.51 0.22
C PHE A 195 -13.15 -22.00 0.41
N ALA A 196 -14.23 -22.35 1.11
CA ALA A 196 -14.58 -23.73 1.41
C ALA A 196 -15.87 -24.18 0.71
N PHE A 197 -15.81 -25.37 0.09
CA PHE A 197 -16.92 -25.98 -0.62
C PHE A 197 -17.12 -27.43 -0.18
N HIS A 198 -18.36 -27.89 -0.21
CA HIS A 198 -18.70 -29.29 0.02
C HIS A 198 -19.33 -29.84 -1.24
N LEU A 199 -18.56 -30.59 -2.03
CA LEU A 199 -18.98 -31.11 -3.32
C LEU A 199 -19.46 -32.55 -3.17
N LYS A 200 -20.74 -32.79 -3.47
CA LYS A 200 -21.31 -34.12 -3.64
C LYS A 200 -20.66 -34.85 -4.83
N PRO A 201 -20.86 -36.16 -4.95
CA PRO A 201 -20.30 -36.93 -6.06
C PRO A 201 -20.87 -36.41 -7.38
N GLN A 202 -20.01 -36.19 -8.39
CA GLN A 202 -20.35 -35.60 -9.70
C GLN A 202 -20.86 -34.16 -9.67
N GLU A 203 -20.80 -33.47 -8.53
CA GLU A 203 -21.23 -32.06 -8.43
C GLU A 203 -20.19 -31.12 -9.05
N GLU A 204 -20.70 -30.10 -9.74
CA GLU A 204 -19.91 -29.02 -10.34
C GLU A 204 -20.42 -27.68 -9.81
N VAL A 205 -19.49 -26.82 -9.37
CA VAL A 205 -19.77 -25.51 -8.79
C VAL A 205 -18.89 -24.47 -9.49
N VAL A 206 -19.52 -23.39 -9.95
CA VAL A 206 -18.83 -22.21 -10.47
C VAL A 206 -18.81 -21.14 -9.40
N PHE A 207 -17.62 -20.63 -9.09
CA PHE A 207 -17.41 -19.63 -8.05
C PHE A 207 -16.56 -18.48 -8.58
N LYS A 208 -16.96 -17.25 -8.29
CA LYS A 208 -16.29 -16.04 -8.80
C LYS A 208 -15.66 -15.30 -7.63
N VAL A 209 -14.36 -15.08 -7.71
CA VAL A 209 -13.60 -14.28 -6.76
C VAL A 209 -13.33 -12.92 -7.38
N GLN A 210 -13.76 -11.87 -6.71
CA GLN A 210 -13.52 -10.49 -7.10
C GLN A 210 -12.40 -9.90 -6.23
N GLU A 211 -11.56 -9.14 -6.91
CA GLU A 211 -10.39 -8.47 -6.36
C GLU A 211 -10.46 -6.98 -6.74
N GLU A 212 -10.04 -6.09 -5.84
CA GLU A 212 -10.00 -4.64 -6.09
C GLU A 212 -8.64 -4.06 -5.71
N ALA A 213 -8.11 -3.18 -6.56
CA ALA A 213 -6.90 -2.39 -6.32
C ALA A 213 -7.14 -0.93 -6.68
N THR A 214 -6.39 -0.03 -6.03
CA THR A 214 -6.38 1.38 -6.37
C THR A 214 -4.95 1.82 -6.66
N TYR A 215 -4.72 2.46 -7.80
CA TYR A 215 -3.43 3.02 -8.16
C TYR A 215 -3.58 4.40 -8.79
N SER A 216 -2.58 5.25 -8.60
CA SER A 216 -2.59 6.62 -9.13
C SER A 216 -1.51 6.80 -10.19
N ARG A 217 -1.83 7.56 -11.24
CA ARG A 217 -0.91 7.92 -12.33
C ARG A 217 -0.94 9.42 -12.56
N THR A 218 0.24 10.03 -12.64
CA THR A 218 0.37 11.44 -12.98
C THR A 218 0.58 11.63 -14.48
N ILE A 219 -0.27 12.42 -15.13
CA ILE A 219 -0.11 12.90 -16.49
C ILE A 219 0.54 14.28 -16.45
N ARG A 220 1.75 14.40 -17.00
CA ARG A 220 2.49 15.67 -17.12
C ARG A 220 2.58 16.17 -18.56
N HIS A 221 2.85 15.27 -19.51
CA HIS A 221 2.98 15.62 -20.92
C HIS A 221 1.65 16.09 -21.53
N GLY A 222 1.71 17.18 -22.29
CA GLY A 222 0.54 17.83 -22.89
C GLY A 222 -0.16 18.81 -21.93
N PHE A 223 0.06 18.68 -20.62
CA PHE A 223 -0.55 19.54 -19.60
C PHE A 223 0.04 20.96 -19.60
N ASP A 224 1.28 21.14 -20.09
CA ASP A 224 1.91 22.47 -20.21
C ASP A 224 1.13 23.42 -21.11
N LYS A 225 0.55 22.91 -22.22
CA LYS A 225 -0.34 23.70 -23.07
C LYS A 225 -1.60 24.14 -22.30
N TYR A 226 -2.03 23.36 -21.31
CA TYR A 226 -3.27 23.58 -20.54
C TYR A 226 -3.05 24.61 -19.43
N ILE A 227 -1.85 24.62 -18.82
CA ILE A 227 -1.44 25.65 -17.85
C ILE A 227 -1.30 27.01 -18.55
N ALA A 228 -0.81 27.01 -19.80
CA ALA A 228 -0.49 28.24 -20.53
C ALA A 228 -1.71 28.92 -21.17
N SER A 229 -2.75 28.19 -21.58
CA SER A 229 -3.95 28.77 -22.20
C SER A 229 -5.03 29.08 -21.16
N ASN A 230 -5.61 30.29 -21.18
CA ASN A 230 -6.83 30.61 -20.42
C ASN A 230 -8.05 29.77 -20.88
N ASP A 231 -7.92 29.10 -22.02
CA ASP A 231 -8.97 28.28 -22.60
C ASP A 231 -9.04 26.91 -21.92
N THR A 232 -10.03 26.78 -21.02
CA THR A 232 -10.34 25.55 -20.30
C THR A 232 -11.49 24.77 -20.95
N GLN A 233 -12.08 25.28 -22.05
CA GLN A 233 -13.28 24.69 -22.66
C GLN A 233 -13.03 23.28 -23.16
N PHE A 234 -11.89 23.03 -23.81
CA PHE A 234 -11.53 21.71 -24.34
C PHE A 234 -11.51 20.61 -23.25
N TYR A 235 -11.03 20.90 -22.04
CA TYR A 235 -10.96 19.90 -20.94
C TYR A 235 -12.31 19.66 -20.27
N LYS A 236 -13.14 20.69 -20.22
CA LYS A 236 -14.54 20.56 -19.78
C LYS A 236 -15.32 19.68 -20.76
N GLU A 237 -15.14 19.90 -22.06
CA GLU A 237 -15.76 19.09 -23.12
C GLU A 237 -15.30 17.62 -23.11
N LYS A 238 -14.05 17.36 -22.71
CA LYS A 238 -13.51 16.00 -22.55
C LYS A 238 -13.79 15.38 -21.17
N HIS A 239 -14.49 16.08 -20.27
CA HIS A 239 -14.75 15.67 -18.88
C HIS A 239 -13.48 15.33 -18.08
N LEU A 240 -12.34 15.93 -18.42
CA LEU A 240 -11.05 15.70 -17.75
C LEU A 240 -10.82 16.66 -16.57
N LEU A 241 -11.48 17.81 -16.56
CA LEU A 241 -11.44 18.77 -15.46
C LEU A 241 -12.85 19.03 -14.95
N THR A 242 -13.04 18.86 -13.65
CA THR A 242 -14.26 19.31 -12.97
C THR A 242 -14.21 20.84 -12.77
N ASP A 243 -15.36 21.46 -12.55
CA ASP A 243 -15.40 22.90 -12.28
C ASP A 243 -14.58 23.29 -11.04
N ALA A 244 -14.56 22.42 -10.01
CA ALA A 244 -13.74 22.62 -8.83
C ALA A 244 -12.23 22.65 -9.16
N MET A 245 -11.76 21.75 -10.05
CA MET A 245 -10.36 21.73 -10.47
C MET A 245 -10.00 22.96 -11.31
N VAL A 246 -10.92 23.44 -12.16
CA VAL A 246 -10.70 24.68 -12.92
C VAL A 246 -10.59 25.88 -12.00
N GLN A 247 -11.46 26.01 -11.00
CA GLN A 247 -11.37 27.07 -10.00
C GLN A 247 -10.03 27.03 -9.27
N ARG A 248 -9.61 25.84 -8.81
CA ARG A 248 -8.31 25.67 -8.14
C ARG A 248 -7.13 26.06 -9.03
N LEU A 249 -7.18 25.75 -10.33
CA LEU A 249 -6.12 26.13 -11.27
C LEU A 249 -6.04 27.65 -11.45
N LEU A 250 -7.19 28.33 -11.54
CA LEU A 250 -7.26 29.79 -11.63
C LEU A 250 -6.72 30.45 -10.35
N GLU A 251 -7.05 29.92 -9.18
CA GLU A 251 -6.52 30.39 -7.90
C GLU A 251 -4.99 30.27 -7.84
N VAL A 252 -4.45 29.09 -8.14
CA VAL A 252 -3.00 28.84 -8.11
C VAL A 252 -2.26 29.77 -9.08
N ARG A 253 -2.83 30.03 -10.26
CA ARG A 253 -2.26 30.99 -11.21
C ARG A 253 -2.36 32.42 -10.72
N GLY A 254 -3.49 32.81 -10.14
CA GLY A 254 -3.68 34.14 -9.55
C GLY A 254 -2.62 34.43 -8.49
N ILE A 255 -2.34 33.46 -7.61
CA ILE A 255 -1.26 33.55 -6.62
C ILE A 255 0.09 33.76 -7.30
N GLY A 256 0.43 32.96 -8.32
CA GLY A 256 1.67 33.13 -9.08
C GLY A 256 1.81 34.51 -9.73
N THR A 257 0.74 35.05 -10.33
CA THR A 257 0.77 36.39 -10.93
C THR A 257 0.96 37.50 -9.90
N ILE A 258 0.40 37.34 -8.69
CA ILE A 258 0.60 38.28 -7.60
C ILE A 258 2.05 38.22 -7.13
N GLU A 259 2.63 37.02 -6.98
CA GLU A 259 4.03 36.85 -6.60
C GLU A 259 5.00 37.45 -7.61
N ASP A 260 4.82 37.15 -8.90
CA ASP A 260 5.65 37.69 -9.98
C ASP A 260 5.58 39.22 -9.98
N ALA A 261 4.39 39.81 -9.80
CA ALA A 261 4.22 41.25 -9.73
C ALA A 261 4.91 41.86 -8.49
N VAL A 262 4.86 41.19 -7.34
CA VAL A 262 5.59 41.59 -6.13
C VAL A 262 7.11 41.51 -6.37
N ASP A 263 7.61 40.46 -7.02
CA ASP A 263 9.05 40.31 -7.27
C ASP A 263 9.55 41.29 -8.34
N VAL A 264 8.78 41.55 -9.39
CA VAL A 264 9.06 42.62 -10.38
C VAL A 264 9.03 43.99 -9.71
N SER A 265 8.11 44.25 -8.78
CA SER A 265 8.10 45.49 -7.97
C SER A 265 9.33 45.65 -7.08
N ALA A 266 9.88 44.55 -6.58
CA ALA A 266 11.12 44.55 -5.84
C ALA A 266 12.33 44.81 -6.76
N ALA A 267 12.34 44.22 -7.95
CA ALA A 267 13.44 44.32 -8.91
C ALA A 267 13.49 45.65 -9.71
N ALA A 268 12.34 46.24 -10.05
CA ALA A 268 12.25 47.53 -10.76
C ALA A 268 12.88 48.69 -9.98
N ARG A 269 13.05 48.53 -8.65
CA ARG A 269 13.82 49.44 -7.79
C ARG A 269 15.32 49.47 -8.10
N CYS A 270 15.83 48.58 -8.96
CA CYS A 270 17.23 48.56 -9.39
C CYS A 270 17.51 49.35 -10.68
N SER A 271 16.49 49.90 -11.38
CA SER A 271 16.72 50.74 -12.58
C SER A 271 15.89 52.04 -12.56
N PRO A 272 16.52 53.23 -12.60
CA PRO A 272 15.87 54.51 -12.33
C PRO A 272 15.09 55.13 -13.52
N SER A 273 14.74 54.38 -14.57
CA SER A 273 14.31 54.96 -15.85
C SER A 273 12.85 54.74 -16.27
N GLU A 274 12.01 54.05 -15.48
CA GLU A 274 10.59 53.87 -15.83
C GLU A 274 9.64 54.83 -15.08
N PRO A 275 8.60 55.40 -15.75
CA PRO A 275 7.64 56.29 -15.10
C PRO A 275 6.74 55.53 -14.10
N LEU A 276 6.61 56.06 -12.88
CA LEU A 276 5.81 55.48 -11.78
C LEU A 276 4.33 55.24 -12.16
N ASP A 277 3.73 56.12 -12.98
CA ASP A 277 2.36 55.95 -13.47
C ASP A 277 2.17 54.67 -14.32
N LYS A 278 3.23 54.22 -14.99
CA LYS A 278 3.21 53.00 -15.79
C LYS A 278 3.20 51.78 -14.88
N PHE A 279 3.85 51.87 -13.73
CA PHE A 279 3.96 50.82 -12.73
C PHE A 279 2.64 50.63 -11.96
N ASP A 280 1.99 51.71 -11.52
CA ASP A 280 0.67 51.61 -10.87
C ASP A 280 -0.40 51.06 -11.81
N LYS A 281 -0.37 51.46 -13.10
CA LYS A 281 -1.24 50.88 -14.14
C LYS A 281 -0.99 49.39 -14.36
N GLN A 282 0.25 48.92 -14.20
CA GLN A 282 0.57 47.49 -14.28
C GLN A 282 0.02 46.73 -13.07
N LEU A 283 0.13 47.27 -11.86
CA LEU A 283 -0.42 46.67 -10.64
C LEU A 283 -1.95 46.62 -10.65
N ASP A 284 -2.61 47.70 -11.07
CA ASP A 284 -4.07 47.72 -11.19
C ASP A 284 -4.58 46.72 -12.22
N LYS A 285 -3.81 46.52 -13.30
CA LYS A 285 -4.09 45.46 -14.28
C LYS A 285 -3.97 44.07 -13.67
N VAL A 286 -2.96 43.80 -12.84
CA VAL A 286 -2.81 42.52 -12.14
C VAL A 286 -4.00 42.28 -11.19
N VAL A 287 -4.42 43.28 -10.41
CA VAL A 287 -5.58 43.17 -9.52
C VAL A 287 -6.88 42.90 -10.30
N ALA A 288 -7.02 43.48 -11.49
CA ALA A 288 -8.18 43.27 -12.35
C ALA A 288 -8.23 41.86 -12.96
N ASP A 289 -7.07 41.29 -13.30
CA ASP A 289 -6.94 40.01 -14.00
C ASP A 289 -6.99 38.77 -13.05
N VAL A 290 -6.88 38.97 -11.74
CA VAL A 290 -6.93 37.91 -10.71
C VAL A 290 -8.38 37.45 -10.43
N PRO A 291 -8.62 36.15 -10.12
CA PRO A 291 -9.94 35.63 -9.80
C PRO A 291 -10.62 36.36 -8.63
N ALA A 292 -11.95 36.40 -8.62
CA ALA A 292 -12.74 37.11 -7.60
C ALA A 292 -12.40 36.70 -6.16
N SER A 293 -12.12 35.40 -5.93
CA SER A 293 -11.73 34.87 -4.61
C SER A 293 -10.41 35.43 -4.07
N LEU A 294 -9.57 35.99 -4.94
CA LEU A 294 -8.25 36.51 -4.60
C LEU A 294 -8.17 38.04 -4.75
N LYS A 295 -9.25 38.73 -5.13
CA LYS A 295 -9.25 40.17 -5.34
C LYS A 295 -8.92 40.95 -4.06
N ASP A 296 -9.53 40.59 -2.95
CA ASP A 296 -9.29 41.26 -1.66
C ASP A 296 -7.83 41.07 -1.22
N THR A 297 -7.30 39.86 -1.42
CA THR A 297 -5.89 39.52 -1.15
C THR A 297 -4.94 40.32 -2.06
N ALA A 298 -5.23 40.39 -3.37
CA ALA A 298 -4.44 41.18 -4.31
C ALA A 298 -4.48 42.68 -3.96
N GLN A 299 -5.65 43.22 -3.63
CA GLN A 299 -5.81 44.61 -3.19
C GLN A 299 -5.06 44.90 -1.89
N ALA A 300 -5.05 43.97 -0.94
CA ALA A 300 -4.28 44.09 0.29
C ALA A 300 -2.76 44.06 0.02
N CYS A 301 -2.30 43.17 -0.87
CA CYS A 301 -0.89 43.10 -1.27
C CYS A 301 -0.41 44.34 -2.02
N PHE A 302 -1.30 45.02 -2.75
CA PHE A 302 -1.00 46.23 -3.52
C PHE A 302 -1.71 47.46 -2.94
N SER A 303 -1.88 47.52 -1.62
CA SER A 303 -2.61 48.61 -0.95
C SER A 303 -1.96 49.98 -1.19
N ALA A 304 -2.74 51.05 -1.03
CA ALA A 304 -2.24 52.43 -1.14
C ALA A 304 -1.05 52.67 -0.19
N GLU A 305 -1.07 52.09 1.01
CA GLU A 305 0.03 52.19 1.98
C GLU A 305 1.33 51.52 1.49
N LEU A 306 1.23 50.37 0.80
CA LEU A 306 2.40 49.71 0.22
C LEU A 306 2.88 50.45 -1.04
N ARG A 307 1.97 50.93 -1.88
CA ARG A 307 2.30 51.78 -3.04
C ARG A 307 2.97 53.08 -2.61
N ASP A 308 2.47 53.73 -1.56
CA ASP A 308 3.03 54.97 -1.02
C ASP A 308 4.33 54.71 -0.25
N GLY A 309 4.45 53.60 0.47
CA GLY A 309 5.71 53.13 1.05
C GLY A 309 6.79 52.85 -0.01
N LEU A 310 6.40 52.28 -1.15
CA LEU A 310 7.28 52.06 -2.30
C LEU A 310 7.66 53.37 -3.00
N ARG A 311 6.72 54.32 -3.16
CA ARG A 311 6.96 55.66 -3.74
C ARG A 311 7.90 56.50 -2.88
N ASN A 312 7.77 56.41 -1.55
CA ASN A 312 8.57 57.17 -0.60
C ASN A 312 9.98 56.57 -0.36
N MET A 313 10.29 55.40 -0.94
CA MET A 313 11.64 54.81 -0.93
C MET A 313 12.52 55.33 -2.08
N THR A 314 12.47 56.63 -2.40
CA THR A 314 13.45 57.26 -3.31
C THR A 314 14.15 58.46 -2.69
N TYR A 315 15.49 58.33 -2.65
CA TYR A 315 16.53 59.30 -2.25
C TYR A 315 16.71 59.61 -0.75
N GLY A 316 17.64 58.86 -0.13
CA GLY A 316 18.36 59.33 1.05
C GLY A 316 18.53 58.33 2.19
N MET A 317 18.93 57.08 1.94
CA MET A 317 19.42 56.20 3.02
C MET A 317 20.71 55.53 2.59
N THR A 318 21.79 55.83 3.31
CA THR A 318 23.05 55.09 3.28
C THR A 318 22.84 53.70 3.89
N SER A 319 23.75 52.77 3.61
CA SER A 319 23.66 51.33 3.95
C SER A 319 23.49 50.97 5.43
N SER A 320 23.32 51.93 6.34
CA SER A 320 23.11 51.73 7.78
C SER A 320 21.65 51.64 8.21
N ASP A 321 20.68 52.04 7.39
CA ASP A 321 19.29 52.22 7.84
C ASP A 321 18.31 51.13 7.34
N TRP A 322 18.79 49.90 7.14
CA TRP A 322 18.02 48.74 6.66
C TRP A 322 16.98 48.18 7.67
N PHE A 323 16.36 49.03 8.49
CA PHE A 323 15.22 48.66 9.33
C PHE A 323 14.02 49.56 9.02
N LEU A 324 13.11 49.09 8.17
CA LEU A 324 11.75 49.64 8.08
C LEU A 324 10.91 49.20 9.30
N PRO A 325 9.96 50.03 9.78
CA PRO A 325 9.16 49.76 10.96
C PRO A 325 8.16 48.62 10.73
N ALA A 326 8.18 47.65 11.65
CA ALA A 326 7.55 46.33 11.57
C ALA A 326 6.01 46.29 11.78
N HIS A 327 5.26 47.34 11.42
CA HIS A 327 3.85 47.44 11.86
C HIS A 327 2.76 47.35 10.79
N SER A 328 3.02 47.59 9.50
CA SER A 328 1.99 47.46 8.44
C SER A 328 2.17 46.26 7.51
N THR A 329 3.41 45.87 7.20
CA THR A 329 3.72 44.67 6.38
C THR A 329 3.45 43.36 7.12
N THR A 330 3.53 43.37 8.45
CA THR A 330 3.35 42.18 9.29
C THR A 330 1.90 41.70 9.32
N SER A 331 0.91 42.60 9.19
CA SER A 331 -0.51 42.22 9.17
C SER A 331 -0.90 41.60 7.83
N ALA A 332 -0.48 42.18 6.70
CA ALA A 332 -0.75 41.63 5.37
C ALA A 332 0.02 40.31 5.13
N MET A 333 1.27 40.20 5.60
CA MET A 333 2.05 38.95 5.53
C MET A 333 1.51 37.87 6.49
N ALA A 334 1.02 38.21 7.68
CA ALA A 334 0.42 37.23 8.59
C ALA A 334 -0.88 36.64 8.03
N SER A 335 -1.72 37.45 7.38
CA SER A 335 -2.92 36.97 6.67
C SER A 335 -2.57 36.05 5.49
N PHE A 336 -1.48 36.34 4.75
CA PHE A 336 -0.99 35.50 3.66
C PHE A 336 -0.42 34.15 4.14
N THR A 337 0.36 34.18 5.22
CA THR A 337 0.97 32.97 5.80
C THR A 337 -0.07 32.05 6.47
N SER A 338 -1.13 32.63 7.04
CA SER A 338 -2.26 31.91 7.64
C SER A 338 -3.10 31.14 6.62
N LEU A 339 -3.25 31.64 5.39
CA LEU A 339 -3.96 30.93 4.31
C LEU A 339 -3.13 29.76 3.74
N CYS A 340 -1.80 29.89 3.71
CA CYS A 340 -0.90 28.83 3.23
C CYS A 340 -0.68 27.69 4.24
N THR A 341 -1.03 27.86 5.51
CA THR A 341 -0.74 26.89 6.59
C THR A 341 -1.97 26.16 7.14
N SER A 342 -3.19 26.49 6.71
CA SER A 342 -4.42 25.89 7.28
C SER A 342 -4.79 24.51 6.72
N THR A 343 -3.92 23.84 5.96
CA THR A 343 -4.09 22.44 5.57
C THR A 343 -2.89 21.61 5.96
N SER A 344 -3.01 20.97 7.13
CA SER A 344 -2.22 19.84 7.66
C SER A 344 -1.05 20.18 8.58
N PRO A 345 -1.04 19.67 9.84
CA PRO A 345 0.15 19.70 10.67
C PRO A 345 1.12 18.60 10.22
N TRP A 346 2.41 18.73 10.56
CA TRP A 346 3.28 17.68 11.10
C TRP A 346 4.72 18.23 11.13
N CYS A 347 5.23 18.42 12.34
CA CYS A 347 6.62 18.76 12.65
C CYS A 347 7.51 17.54 12.43
N ILE A 348 8.66 17.66 11.76
CA ILE A 348 9.82 16.78 12.02
C ILE A 348 11.12 17.59 12.01
N ILE A 349 11.88 17.36 13.07
CA ILE A 349 13.15 17.92 13.51
C ILE A 349 14.32 17.28 12.72
N SER A 350 15.32 18.09 12.42
CA SER A 350 16.60 17.75 11.79
C SER A 350 17.61 17.09 12.74
N SER A 351 18.42 16.14 12.27
CA SER A 351 19.82 15.87 12.71
C SER A 351 20.55 14.90 11.73
N PRO A 352 21.87 15.07 11.43
CA PRO A 352 22.63 14.23 10.51
C PRO A 352 23.71 13.37 11.26
N PRO A 353 24.76 12.77 10.62
CA PRO A 353 24.97 11.31 10.54
C PRO A 353 26.20 10.80 11.33
N THR A 354 26.35 9.47 11.48
CA THR A 354 27.64 8.89 11.94
C THR A 354 27.90 7.49 11.35
N THR A 355 29.17 7.24 11.06
CA THR A 355 29.77 6.16 10.25
C THR A 355 30.47 5.11 11.14
N PHE A 356 30.86 3.97 10.53
CA PHE A 356 31.77 2.88 10.99
C PHE A 356 31.17 1.78 11.89
N GLY A 357 31.50 0.48 11.74
CA GLY A 357 32.50 -0.18 10.89
C GLY A 357 32.40 -1.72 10.95
N LEU A 358 32.99 -2.36 9.93
CA LEU A 358 33.15 -3.81 9.75
C LEU A 358 34.22 -4.40 10.70
N ARG A 359 33.98 -5.61 11.22
CA ARG A 359 35.05 -6.58 11.54
C ARG A 359 34.57 -8.03 11.38
N SER A 360 35.50 -8.87 10.96
CA SER A 360 35.32 -10.19 10.36
C SER A 360 36.07 -11.29 11.13
N ASN A 361 35.52 -12.52 11.04
CA ASN A 361 36.18 -13.84 10.99
C ASN A 361 36.72 -14.48 12.30
N PRO A 362 37.08 -15.79 12.33
CA PRO A 362 36.41 -17.03 11.84
C PRO A 362 36.53 -18.23 12.84
N ARG A 363 35.86 -19.37 12.57
CA ARG A 363 36.45 -20.75 12.44
C ARG A 363 35.45 -21.90 12.70
N ASP A 364 35.30 -22.72 11.66
CA ASP A 364 34.82 -24.12 11.57
C ASP A 364 35.89 -25.11 12.16
N PRO A 365 35.75 -26.47 12.24
CA PRO A 365 35.01 -27.37 11.31
C PRO A 365 34.37 -28.71 11.84
N GLN A 366 33.43 -29.22 11.02
CA GLN A 366 33.19 -30.60 10.51
C GLN A 366 33.25 -31.89 11.38
N SER A 367 32.23 -32.77 11.21
CA SER A 367 32.33 -34.13 10.58
C SER A 367 30.96 -34.88 10.64
N THR A 368 30.24 -35.08 9.53
CA THR A 368 30.09 -36.30 8.67
C THR A 368 29.37 -37.56 9.23
N ASN A 369 28.28 -37.93 8.53
CA ASN A 369 27.75 -39.26 8.14
C ASN A 369 27.03 -40.23 9.14
N ILE A 370 25.68 -40.32 9.02
CA ILE A 370 24.82 -41.46 8.55
C ILE A 370 25.03 -42.88 9.19
N PRO A 371 24.05 -43.83 9.39
CA PRO A 371 22.58 -43.89 9.11
C PRO A 371 21.65 -44.52 10.22
N ARG A 372 20.32 -44.57 9.94
CA ARG A 372 19.29 -45.66 10.21
C ARG A 372 18.18 -45.50 11.28
N VAL A 373 16.95 -45.39 10.75
CA VAL A 373 15.72 -46.25 10.94
C VAL A 373 14.85 -46.16 12.22
N ARG A 374 13.57 -45.78 11.98
CA ARG A 374 12.24 -46.10 12.60
C ARG A 374 12.15 -46.36 14.10
N ILE A 375 11.27 -45.65 14.82
CA ILE A 375 9.78 -45.81 14.82
C ILE A 375 9.15 -44.42 14.88
#